data_AF-A0AAD6I891-F1
#
_entry.id   AF-A0AAD6I891-F1
#
_cell.length_a   1.000
_cell.length_b   1.000
_cell.length_c   1.000
_cell.angle_alpha   90.00
_cell.angle_beta   90.00
_cell.angle_gamma   90.00
#
_symmetry.space_group_name_H-M   'P 1'
#
loop_
_entity.id
_entity.type
_entity.pdbx_description
1 polymer ?
#
loop_
_entity_poly.entity_id
_entity_poly.type
_entity_poly.pdbx_seq_one_letter_code
_entity_poly.pdbx_strand_id
1 'polypeptide(L)'
;MPPDFYPLSDILRVASVHPFYSDTEYPPTREQIPEILETAQANGEDGVQLKSFPLITKDSLAIDLMTELFENAGAAVLCAGPEMPHQAVVESLIQFRANAVAGDVSQLLQLANYLTILGSEQKKEISINKLIYTSESMTVSQREFLISVFGEISICSVIGSAEAGPWGISSTALMGISEGNYTDFIIDKRTICLEVIPFSGTSREAPKPSCSLTSCAEHVPLGQPGLLVQTSLQRLRNPLIRYLCGDVGSLHPMTPEILAKLPSQHTEHYQLVRIYGRDQRSSFTWYGEYFNFKAVQSFMRNEQWNIVQWQIILQHADPKETGIILEVRVLRGLHEAERHASEEVLAAKMRKFFWVFDFNRELFSLRFVLESGEFLRSKTGRKVMQFVDLTK
;
A
#
# COMPACT_ATOMS: atom_id res chain seq x y z
N MET A 1 34.87 -18.09 -17.50
CA MET A 1 34.57 -16.89 -16.70
C MET A 1 33.10 -16.57 -16.92
N PRO A 2 32.32 -16.23 -15.89
CA PRO A 2 30.99 -15.68 -16.12
C PRO A 2 31.13 -14.39 -16.94
N PRO A 3 30.18 -14.10 -17.84
CA PRO A 3 30.23 -12.89 -18.66
C PRO A 3 30.17 -11.64 -17.76
N ASP A 4 30.91 -10.58 -18.13
CA ASP A 4 30.91 -9.31 -17.39
C ASP A 4 29.54 -8.61 -17.45
N PHE A 5 28.73 -8.91 -18.48
CA PHE A 5 27.38 -8.40 -18.67
C PHE A 5 26.50 -9.42 -19.39
N TYR A 6 25.20 -9.46 -19.05
CA TYR A 6 24.20 -10.23 -19.78
C TYR A 6 23.68 -9.43 -20.98
N PRO A 7 23.52 -10.05 -22.17
CA PRO A 7 22.98 -9.34 -23.32
C PRO A 7 21.50 -9.01 -23.11
N LEU A 8 21.03 -7.89 -23.68
CA LEU A 8 19.64 -7.43 -23.54
C LEU A 8 18.63 -8.52 -23.93
N SER A 9 18.95 -9.33 -24.94
CA SER A 9 18.12 -10.47 -25.34
C SER A 9 17.86 -11.43 -24.18
N ASP A 10 18.90 -11.79 -23.41
CA ASP A 10 18.79 -12.76 -22.32
C ASP A 10 18.03 -12.16 -21.14
N ILE A 11 18.28 -10.87 -20.84
CA ILE A 11 17.55 -10.11 -19.83
C ILE A 11 16.05 -10.09 -20.16
N LEU A 12 15.70 -9.77 -21.41
CA LEU A 12 14.31 -9.74 -21.84
C LEU A 12 13.67 -11.14 -21.82
N ARG A 13 14.42 -12.21 -22.10
CA ARG A 13 13.88 -13.58 -22.00
C ARG A 13 13.57 -13.97 -20.56
N VAL A 14 14.48 -13.71 -19.62
CA VAL A 14 14.21 -13.98 -18.20
C VAL A 14 13.09 -13.06 -17.68
N ALA A 15 13.06 -11.80 -18.10
CA ALA A 15 11.98 -10.87 -17.74
C ALA A 15 10.62 -11.35 -18.25
N SER A 16 10.54 -12.03 -19.40
CA SER A 16 9.27 -12.50 -19.97
C SER A 16 8.54 -13.54 -19.12
N VAL A 17 9.22 -14.14 -18.14
CA VAL A 17 8.61 -15.06 -17.15
C VAL A 17 8.50 -14.43 -15.76
N HIS A 18 8.87 -13.16 -15.61
CA HIS A 18 8.79 -12.44 -14.34
C HIS A 18 7.33 -12.04 -14.04
N PRO A 19 6.89 -12.00 -12.77
CA PRO A 19 5.53 -11.61 -12.36
C PRO A 19 5.13 -10.18 -12.72
N PHE A 20 6.08 -9.36 -13.15
CA PHE A 20 5.80 -8.02 -13.69
C PHE A 20 5.23 -8.05 -15.11
N TYR A 21 5.45 -9.15 -15.83
CA TYR A 21 5.24 -9.23 -17.27
C TYR A 21 4.50 -10.50 -17.73
N SER A 22 4.21 -11.43 -16.81
CA SER A 22 3.59 -12.72 -17.12
C SER A 22 2.89 -13.32 -15.91
N ASP A 23 1.94 -14.22 -16.19
CA ASP A 23 1.22 -15.02 -15.19
C ASP A 23 1.86 -16.41 -14.98
N THR A 24 3.08 -16.62 -15.52
CA THR A 24 3.80 -17.89 -15.38
C THR A 24 4.35 -18.08 -13.98
N GLU A 25 4.60 -19.33 -13.62
CA GLU A 25 5.18 -19.73 -12.34
C GLU A 25 6.58 -19.09 -12.16
N TYR A 26 6.77 -18.41 -11.02
CA TYR A 26 7.99 -17.68 -10.66
C TYR A 26 8.32 -17.93 -9.17
N PRO A 27 9.61 -17.97 -8.77
CA PRO A 27 10.82 -17.82 -9.58
C PRO A 27 11.15 -19.06 -10.42
N PRO A 28 11.77 -18.92 -11.61
CA PRO A 28 12.32 -20.06 -12.31
C PRO A 28 13.45 -20.69 -11.49
N THR A 29 13.51 -22.02 -11.46
CA THR A 29 14.61 -22.75 -10.84
C THR A 29 15.90 -22.57 -11.63
N ARG A 30 17.03 -22.91 -10.99
CA ARG A 30 18.34 -22.83 -11.62
C ARG A 30 18.42 -23.69 -12.89
N GLU A 31 17.70 -24.80 -12.92
CA GLU A 31 17.61 -25.74 -14.04
C GLU A 31 16.70 -25.22 -15.14
N GLN A 32 15.66 -24.45 -14.80
CA GLN A 32 14.75 -23.85 -15.76
C GLN A 32 15.35 -22.65 -16.50
N ILE A 33 16.29 -21.91 -15.89
CA ILE A 33 16.91 -20.74 -16.53
C ILE A 33 17.62 -21.11 -17.85
N PRO A 34 18.49 -22.15 -17.90
CA PRO A 34 19.06 -22.62 -19.16
C PRO A 34 18.00 -23.00 -20.19
N GLU A 35 16.92 -23.70 -19.79
CA GLU A 35 15.84 -24.06 -20.69
C GLU A 35 15.11 -22.84 -21.25
N ILE A 36 14.84 -21.82 -20.43
CA ILE A 36 14.23 -20.55 -20.86
C ILE A 36 15.12 -19.84 -21.89
N LEU A 37 16.45 -19.88 -21.70
CA LEU A 37 17.42 -19.28 -22.61
C LEU A 37 17.61 -20.11 -23.89
N GLU A 38 17.62 -21.45 -23.81
CA GLU A 38 17.83 -22.37 -24.94
C GLU A 38 16.60 -22.50 -25.84
N THR A 39 15.40 -22.62 -25.25
CA THR A 39 14.12 -22.64 -25.98
C THR A 39 13.95 -21.36 -26.82
N ALA A 40 14.56 -20.26 -26.38
CA ALA A 40 14.57 -18.99 -27.09
C ALA A 40 15.59 -18.92 -28.25
N GLN A 41 16.73 -19.62 -28.16
CA GLN A 41 17.74 -19.67 -29.23
C GLN A 41 17.27 -20.55 -30.40
N ALA A 42 16.46 -21.58 -30.13
CA ALA A 42 15.93 -22.50 -31.15
C ALA A 42 14.84 -21.89 -32.04
N ASN A 43 14.17 -20.81 -31.62
CA ASN A 43 12.96 -20.29 -32.28
C ASN A 43 13.20 -19.21 -33.36
N GLY A 44 14.44 -18.83 -33.67
CA GLY A 44 14.81 -18.02 -34.85
C GLY A 44 14.26 -16.58 -34.89
N GLU A 45 15.17 -15.60 -34.93
CA GLU A 45 15.01 -14.21 -35.40
C GLU A 45 13.61 -13.54 -35.27
N ASP A 46 13.21 -13.27 -34.04
CA ASP A 46 12.79 -11.92 -33.61
C ASP A 46 12.92 -11.93 -32.08
N GLY A 47 14.04 -11.37 -31.58
CA GLY A 47 14.27 -11.27 -30.13
C GLY A 47 13.07 -10.58 -29.47
N VAL A 48 12.69 -10.99 -28.25
CA VAL A 48 11.65 -10.25 -27.50
C VAL A 48 12.05 -8.79 -27.50
N GLN A 49 11.26 -7.95 -28.16
CA GLN A 49 11.62 -6.56 -28.33
C GLN A 49 11.30 -5.85 -27.02
N LEU A 50 12.19 -4.98 -26.54
CA LEU A 50 11.92 -4.20 -25.32
C LEU A 50 10.54 -3.51 -25.35
N LYS A 51 10.11 -3.08 -26.54
CA LYS A 51 8.81 -2.42 -26.76
C LYS A 51 7.58 -3.33 -26.61
N SER A 52 7.75 -4.66 -26.60
CA SER A 52 6.64 -5.59 -26.37
C SER A 52 6.35 -5.80 -24.88
N PHE A 53 7.25 -5.37 -23.98
CA PHE A 53 6.99 -5.42 -22.56
C PHE A 53 6.01 -4.32 -22.16
N PRO A 54 4.99 -4.64 -21.34
CA PRO A 54 4.12 -3.62 -20.79
C PRO A 54 4.95 -2.65 -19.94
N LEU A 55 4.56 -1.38 -19.96
CA LEU A 55 5.22 -0.37 -19.14
C LEU A 55 4.92 -0.64 -17.66
N ILE A 56 5.95 -0.62 -16.82
CA ILE A 56 5.80 -0.60 -15.37
C ILE A 56 5.04 0.69 -14.99
N THR A 57 3.88 0.52 -14.37
CA THR A 57 3.05 1.62 -13.85
C THR A 57 3.32 1.83 -12.36
N LYS A 58 2.69 2.83 -11.76
CA LYS A 58 2.85 3.15 -10.33
C LYS A 58 2.59 1.93 -9.42
N ASP A 59 1.78 1.00 -9.88
CA ASP A 59 1.17 -0.07 -9.10
C ASP A 59 2.17 -1.21 -8.84
N SER A 60 3.22 -1.32 -9.66
CA SER A 60 4.34 -2.25 -9.45
C SER A 60 5.55 -1.60 -8.77
N LEU A 61 5.54 -0.29 -8.54
CA LEU A 61 6.66 0.42 -7.89
C LEU A 61 6.83 0.04 -6.42
N ALA A 62 5.76 -0.38 -5.74
CA ALA A 62 5.85 -0.83 -4.35
C ALA A 62 6.65 -2.14 -4.24
N ILE A 63 6.39 -3.11 -5.13
CA ILE A 63 7.13 -4.37 -5.18
C ILE A 63 8.59 -4.10 -5.54
N ASP A 64 8.85 -3.28 -6.56
CA ASP A 64 10.21 -2.90 -6.97
C ASP A 64 11.02 -2.28 -5.82
N LEU A 65 10.43 -1.30 -5.13
CA LEU A 65 11.06 -0.62 -3.99
C LEU A 65 11.35 -1.58 -2.82
N MET A 66 10.42 -2.47 -2.51
CA MET A 66 10.57 -3.42 -1.41
C MET A 66 11.57 -4.52 -1.75
N THR A 67 11.60 -4.99 -3.00
CA THR A 67 12.60 -5.94 -3.50
C THR A 67 14.00 -5.35 -3.38
N GLU A 68 14.23 -4.14 -3.89
CA GLU A 68 15.53 -3.44 -3.75
C GLU A 68 15.93 -3.31 -2.28
N LEU A 69 14.99 -2.93 -1.39
CA LEU A 69 15.24 -2.81 0.04
C LEU A 69 15.68 -4.14 0.66
N PHE A 70 14.99 -5.23 0.34
CA PHE A 70 15.26 -6.55 0.92
C PHE A 70 16.55 -7.17 0.37
N GLU A 71 16.83 -7.02 -0.92
CA GLU A 71 18.10 -7.47 -1.52
C GLU A 71 19.29 -6.74 -0.91
N ASN A 72 19.19 -5.42 -0.70
CA ASN A 72 20.21 -4.65 0.01
C ASN A 72 20.36 -5.05 1.49
N ALA A 73 19.31 -5.62 2.08
CA ALA A 73 19.36 -6.21 3.42
C ALA A 73 19.89 -7.66 3.43
N GLY A 74 20.26 -8.21 2.26
CA GLY A 74 20.82 -9.56 2.11
C GLY A 74 19.78 -10.67 1.94
N ALA A 75 18.53 -10.34 1.65
CA ALA A 75 17.50 -11.34 1.36
C ALA A 75 17.61 -11.88 -0.07
N ALA A 76 17.21 -13.14 -0.27
CA ALA A 76 16.87 -13.67 -1.58
C ALA A 76 15.37 -13.48 -1.78
N VAL A 77 14.97 -12.58 -2.69
CA VAL A 77 13.58 -12.16 -2.85
C VAL A 77 12.90 -12.97 -3.96
N LEU A 78 11.74 -13.54 -3.64
CA LEU A 78 10.85 -14.18 -4.60
C LEU A 78 9.63 -13.28 -4.78
N CYS A 79 9.49 -12.68 -5.96
CA CYS A 79 8.33 -11.85 -6.26
C CYS A 79 7.11 -12.74 -6.56
N ALA A 80 5.96 -12.40 -5.99
CA ALA A 80 4.68 -12.97 -6.37
C ALA A 80 3.83 -11.84 -6.98
N GLY A 81 3.24 -12.09 -8.14
CA GLY A 81 2.33 -11.14 -8.77
C GLY A 81 1.02 -11.04 -7.99
N PRO A 82 0.29 -9.92 -8.09
CA PRO A 82 -0.99 -9.75 -7.38
C PRO A 82 -2.08 -10.73 -7.84
N GLU A 83 -1.94 -11.31 -9.04
CA GLU A 83 -2.86 -12.30 -9.60
C GLU A 83 -2.37 -13.75 -9.42
N MET A 84 -1.21 -13.96 -8.78
CA MET A 84 -0.68 -15.31 -8.55
C MET A 84 -1.65 -16.10 -7.66
N PRO A 85 -2.13 -17.28 -8.09
CA PRO A 85 -3.05 -18.07 -7.28
C PRO A 85 -2.42 -18.44 -5.93
N HIS A 86 -3.20 -18.34 -4.84
CA HIS A 86 -2.73 -18.66 -3.50
C HIS A 86 -2.13 -20.08 -3.38
N GLN A 87 -2.61 -21.03 -4.18
CA GLN A 87 -2.02 -22.36 -4.27
C GLN A 87 -0.56 -22.31 -4.75
N ALA A 88 -0.29 -21.62 -5.86
CA ALA A 88 1.05 -21.46 -6.41
C ALA A 88 1.96 -20.68 -5.45
N VAL A 89 1.42 -19.67 -4.75
CA VAL A 89 2.14 -18.97 -3.68
C VAL A 89 2.59 -19.97 -2.61
N VAL A 90 1.68 -20.80 -2.09
CA VAL A 90 2.00 -21.80 -1.06
C VAL A 90 3.01 -22.84 -1.55
N GLU A 91 2.86 -23.33 -2.77
CA GLU A 91 3.82 -24.25 -3.40
C GLU A 91 5.21 -23.62 -3.46
N SER A 92 5.31 -22.34 -3.82
CA SER A 92 6.57 -21.58 -3.82
C SER A 92 7.13 -21.40 -2.40
N LEU A 93 6.30 -21.10 -1.40
CA LEU A 93 6.73 -20.98 0.00
C LEU A 93 7.37 -22.28 0.50
N ILE A 94 6.80 -23.43 0.13
CA ILE A 94 7.29 -24.77 0.49
C ILE A 94 8.57 -25.10 -0.28
N GLN A 95 8.54 -24.99 -1.61
CA GLN A 95 9.64 -25.36 -2.49
C GLN A 95 10.93 -24.60 -2.15
N PHE A 96 10.81 -23.28 -1.97
CA PHE A 96 11.96 -22.43 -1.70
C PHE A 96 12.23 -22.24 -0.20
N ARG A 97 11.43 -22.87 0.66
CA ARG A 97 11.50 -22.74 2.13
C ARG A 97 11.55 -21.28 2.56
N ALA A 98 10.66 -20.48 1.98
CA ALA A 98 10.55 -19.08 2.34
C ALA A 98 10.30 -18.98 3.85
N ASN A 99 10.98 -18.02 4.50
CA ASN A 99 10.88 -17.77 5.93
C ASN A 99 10.23 -16.42 6.26
N ALA A 100 9.99 -15.60 5.23
CA ALA A 100 9.31 -14.32 5.34
C ALA A 100 8.33 -14.13 4.17
N VAL A 101 7.20 -13.48 4.43
CA VAL A 101 6.27 -13.00 3.40
C VAL A 101 6.13 -11.49 3.54
N ALA A 102 6.15 -10.78 2.40
CA ALA A 102 5.91 -9.35 2.35
C ALA A 102 4.73 -9.02 1.43
N GLY A 103 3.90 -8.06 1.82
CA GLY A 103 2.73 -7.60 1.05
C GLY A 103 2.00 -6.47 1.77
N ASP A 104 0.93 -5.94 1.19
CA ASP A 104 0.02 -5.10 1.97
C ASP A 104 -0.76 -5.94 3.01
N VAL A 105 -1.42 -5.27 3.95
CA VAL A 105 -2.16 -5.97 5.03
C VAL A 105 -3.27 -6.85 4.45
N SER A 106 -3.95 -6.39 3.39
CA SER A 106 -5.05 -7.11 2.75
C SER A 106 -4.58 -8.43 2.13
N GLN A 107 -3.48 -8.43 1.38
CA GLN A 107 -2.87 -9.60 0.78
C GLN A 107 -2.39 -10.61 1.82
N LEU A 108 -1.76 -10.14 2.90
CA LEU A 108 -1.34 -11.01 4.00
C LEU A 108 -2.53 -11.70 4.67
N LEU A 109 -3.66 -11.01 4.81
CA LEU A 109 -4.90 -11.58 5.35
C LEU A 109 -5.52 -12.61 4.40
N GLN A 110 -5.51 -12.35 3.09
CA GLN A 110 -6.00 -13.30 2.08
C GLN A 110 -5.16 -14.58 2.07
N LEU A 111 -3.83 -14.46 2.12
CA LEU A 111 -2.94 -15.61 2.28
C LEU A 111 -3.25 -16.37 3.58
N ALA A 112 -3.37 -15.67 4.71
CA ALA A 112 -3.69 -16.30 5.99
C ALA A 112 -5.03 -17.05 5.93
N ASN A 113 -6.07 -16.46 5.34
CA ASN A 113 -7.36 -17.10 5.10
C ASN A 113 -7.20 -18.39 4.28
N TYR A 114 -6.45 -18.35 3.18
CA TYR A 114 -6.17 -19.53 2.37
C TYR A 114 -5.40 -20.62 3.15
N LEU A 115 -4.44 -20.21 4.00
CA LEU A 115 -3.75 -21.16 4.86
C LEU A 115 -4.70 -21.86 5.82
N THR A 116 -5.79 -21.23 6.30
CA THR A 116 -6.73 -21.89 7.23
C THR A 116 -7.35 -23.16 6.65
N ILE A 117 -7.58 -23.22 5.34
CA ILE A 117 -8.22 -24.35 4.66
C ILE A 117 -7.24 -25.45 4.21
N LEU A 118 -5.93 -25.22 4.31
CA LEU A 118 -4.92 -26.22 3.94
C LEU A 118 -4.91 -27.44 4.89
N GLY A 119 -4.54 -28.59 4.32
CA GLY A 119 -4.31 -29.82 5.07
C GLY A 119 -3.14 -29.71 6.06
N SER A 120 -3.15 -30.52 7.11
CA SER A 120 -2.15 -30.47 8.18
C SER A 120 -0.72 -30.77 7.72
N GLU A 121 -0.55 -31.56 6.67
CA GLU A 121 0.79 -31.91 6.15
C GLU A 121 1.41 -30.70 5.42
N GLN A 122 0.70 -30.08 4.49
CA GLN A 122 1.18 -28.87 3.79
C GLN A 122 1.49 -27.72 4.77
N LYS A 123 0.65 -27.54 5.79
CA LYS A 123 0.89 -26.51 6.83
C LYS A 123 2.22 -26.70 7.58
N LYS A 124 2.67 -27.93 7.79
CA LYS A 124 3.94 -28.22 8.49
C LYS A 124 5.17 -27.93 7.63
N GLU A 125 5.01 -27.92 6.31
CA GLU A 125 6.12 -27.63 5.38
C GLU A 125 6.41 -26.12 5.28
N ILE A 126 5.43 -25.28 5.63
CA ILE A 126 5.56 -23.82 5.62
C ILE A 126 6.39 -23.37 6.83
N SER A 127 7.47 -22.62 6.58
CA SER A 127 8.47 -22.21 7.59
C SER A 127 8.52 -20.70 7.83
N ILE A 128 7.38 -20.02 7.72
CA ILE A 128 7.30 -18.56 7.87
C ILE A 128 7.43 -18.15 9.33
N ASN A 129 8.41 -17.30 9.62
CA ASN A 129 8.64 -16.71 10.94
C ASN A 129 8.54 -15.18 10.95
N LYS A 130 8.35 -14.56 9.78
CA LYS A 130 8.29 -13.10 9.63
C LYS A 130 7.24 -12.68 8.60
N LEU A 131 6.41 -11.72 8.97
CA LEU A 131 5.55 -10.99 8.05
C LEU A 131 6.03 -9.55 7.95
N ILE A 132 6.08 -9.00 6.74
CA ILE A 132 6.49 -7.61 6.50
C ILE A 132 5.37 -6.91 5.73
N TYR A 133 4.87 -5.79 6.23
CA TYR A 133 3.82 -5.04 5.54
C TYR A 133 4.15 -3.57 5.33
N THR A 134 3.49 -2.98 4.34
CA THR A 134 3.58 -1.56 3.99
C THR A 134 2.21 -1.05 3.53
N SER A 135 2.11 0.23 3.23
CA SER A 135 0.97 0.92 2.59
C SER A 135 -0.31 1.04 3.42
N GLU A 136 -0.61 0.08 4.29
CA GLU A 136 -1.80 0.04 5.15
C GLU A 136 -1.45 0.03 6.64
N SER A 137 -2.38 0.52 7.46
CA SER A 137 -2.32 0.31 8.91
C SER A 137 -2.96 -1.02 9.26
N MET A 138 -2.29 -1.82 10.09
CA MET A 138 -2.83 -3.09 10.58
C MET A 138 -3.60 -2.88 11.88
N THR A 139 -4.85 -3.33 11.94
CA THR A 139 -5.65 -3.31 13.16
C THR A 139 -5.24 -4.40 14.15
N VAL A 140 -5.67 -4.26 15.41
CA VAL A 140 -5.43 -5.28 16.44
C VAL A 140 -6.01 -6.63 16.03
N SER A 141 -7.28 -6.67 15.58
CA SER A 141 -7.93 -7.92 15.18
C SER A 141 -7.30 -8.58 13.95
N GLN A 142 -6.85 -7.79 12.97
CA GLN A 142 -6.10 -8.31 11.83
C GLN A 142 -4.78 -8.95 12.28
N ARG A 143 -4.07 -8.31 13.20
CA ARG A 143 -2.82 -8.83 13.78
C ARG A 143 -3.06 -10.12 14.56
N GLU A 144 -4.07 -10.16 15.41
CA GLU A 144 -4.45 -11.36 16.18
C GLU A 144 -4.81 -12.52 15.25
N PHE A 145 -5.54 -12.25 14.17
CA PHE A 145 -5.85 -13.25 13.17
C PHE A 145 -4.58 -13.80 12.50
N LEU A 146 -3.67 -12.93 12.04
CA LEU A 146 -2.39 -13.36 11.45
C LEU A 146 -1.57 -14.22 12.44
N ILE A 147 -1.46 -13.81 13.69
CA ILE A 147 -0.78 -14.59 14.74
C ILE A 147 -1.48 -15.93 14.96
N SER A 148 -2.81 -15.99 14.93
CA SER A 148 -3.55 -17.25 15.09
C SER A 148 -3.27 -18.27 13.97
N VAL A 149 -2.99 -17.79 12.76
CA VAL A 149 -2.74 -18.65 11.58
C VAL A 149 -1.29 -19.07 11.47
N PHE A 150 -0.36 -18.12 11.65
CA PHE A 150 1.07 -18.37 11.45
C PHE A 150 1.81 -18.77 12.75
N GLY A 151 1.17 -18.63 13.92
CA GLY A 151 1.79 -18.92 15.21
C GLY A 151 2.74 -17.83 15.70
N GLU A 152 3.86 -18.22 16.29
CA GLU A 152 4.86 -17.29 16.82
C GLU A 152 5.65 -16.64 15.68
N ILE A 153 5.22 -15.45 15.27
CA ILE A 153 5.82 -14.70 14.15
C ILE A 153 6.22 -13.28 14.54
N SER A 154 7.30 -12.80 13.91
CA SER A 154 7.67 -11.38 13.93
C SER A 154 6.88 -10.62 12.87
N ILE A 155 6.12 -9.60 13.26
CA ILE A 155 5.41 -8.73 12.33
C ILE A 155 6.18 -7.42 12.25
N CYS A 156 6.62 -7.09 11.05
CA CYS A 156 7.37 -5.88 10.74
C CYS A 156 6.57 -4.98 9.79
N SER A 157 6.79 -3.68 9.88
CA SER A 157 6.27 -2.72 8.92
C SER A 157 7.38 -1.83 8.40
N VAL A 158 7.33 -1.50 7.12
CA VAL A 158 8.17 -0.46 6.54
C VAL A 158 7.27 0.70 6.15
N ILE A 159 7.65 1.91 6.56
CA ILE A 159 6.99 3.13 6.09
C ILE A 159 7.86 3.83 5.06
N GLY A 160 7.22 4.23 3.97
CA GLY A 160 7.84 4.87 2.84
C GLY A 160 6.82 5.38 1.86
N SER A 161 7.30 6.03 0.81
CA SER A 161 6.47 6.47 -0.31
C SER A 161 7.27 6.38 -1.61
N ALA A 162 6.57 6.27 -2.74
CA ALA A 162 7.20 6.31 -4.05
C ALA A 162 7.99 7.61 -4.27
N GLU A 163 7.64 8.69 -3.57
CA GLU A 163 8.31 9.97 -3.63
C GLU A 163 9.54 10.01 -2.69
N ALA A 164 9.43 9.58 -1.43
CA ALA A 164 10.51 9.73 -0.43
C ALA A 164 11.45 8.52 -0.28
N GLY A 165 11.08 7.35 -0.80
CA GLY A 165 11.71 6.07 -0.46
C GLY A 165 11.27 5.53 0.91
N PRO A 166 11.80 4.38 1.36
CA PRO A 166 11.59 3.87 2.72
C PRO A 166 12.40 4.71 3.72
N TRP A 167 11.81 5.00 4.88
CA TRP A 167 12.46 5.87 5.86
C TRP A 167 12.21 5.50 7.32
N GLY A 168 11.33 4.52 7.58
CA GLY A 168 11.09 4.03 8.93
C GLY A 168 10.74 2.55 8.98
N ILE A 169 11.04 1.93 10.11
CA ILE A 169 10.75 0.51 10.36
C ILE A 169 10.05 0.30 11.70
N SER A 170 9.04 -0.55 11.71
CA SER A 170 8.37 -1.06 12.89
C SER A 170 8.62 -2.56 13.00
N SER A 171 8.76 -3.08 14.21
CA SER A 171 8.92 -4.52 14.44
C SER A 171 8.38 -4.90 15.81
N THR A 172 7.53 -5.92 15.86
CA THR A 172 7.03 -6.47 17.14
C THR A 172 8.16 -7.02 18.01
N ALA A 173 9.25 -7.52 17.41
CA ALA A 173 10.42 -7.99 18.17
C ALA A 173 11.15 -6.85 18.89
N LEU A 174 11.23 -5.67 18.27
CA LEU A 174 11.89 -4.50 18.84
C LEU A 174 10.98 -3.76 19.82
N MET A 175 9.75 -3.46 19.40
CA MET A 175 8.85 -2.53 20.10
C MET A 175 7.75 -3.22 20.92
N GLY A 176 7.56 -4.53 20.78
CA GLY A 176 6.37 -5.21 21.30
C GLY A 176 5.13 -4.95 20.44
N ILE A 177 3.97 -5.31 20.97
CA ILE A 177 2.68 -5.11 20.31
C ILE A 177 2.06 -3.81 20.83
N SER A 178 1.73 -2.88 19.91
CA SER A 178 1.01 -1.66 20.25
C SER A 178 -0.45 -1.99 20.61
N GLU A 179 -0.93 -1.42 21.72
CA GLU A 179 -2.33 -1.54 22.16
C GLU A 179 -3.25 -0.49 21.52
N GLY A 180 -2.70 0.50 20.80
CA GLY A 180 -3.48 1.59 20.19
C GLY A 180 -3.64 1.46 18.68
N ASN A 181 -4.59 2.23 18.14
CA ASN A 181 -4.78 2.42 16.68
C ASN A 181 -3.70 3.33 16.08
N TYR A 182 -2.43 2.98 16.31
CA TYR A 182 -1.26 3.65 15.76
C TYR A 182 -0.14 2.65 15.57
N THR A 183 0.81 2.99 14.71
CA THR A 183 2.05 2.23 14.53
C THR A 183 3.23 3.13 14.83
N ASP A 184 4.13 2.64 15.67
CA ASP A 184 5.40 3.30 15.97
C ASP A 184 6.48 2.80 15.01
N PHE A 185 7.28 3.72 14.49
CA PHE A 185 8.40 3.45 13.59
C PHE A 185 9.68 4.07 14.16
N ILE A 186 10.78 3.31 14.10
CA ILE A 186 12.12 3.84 14.28
C ILE A 186 12.55 4.45 12.97
N ILE A 187 13.04 5.68 13.03
CA ILE A 187 13.66 6.39 11.91
C ILE A 187 15.11 6.72 12.24
N ASP A 188 15.92 6.88 11.21
CA ASP A 188 17.26 7.43 11.31
C ASP A 188 17.25 8.89 10.82
N LYS A 189 17.55 9.83 11.70
CA LYS A 189 17.52 11.28 11.39
C LYS A 189 18.55 11.68 10.32
N ARG A 190 19.50 10.80 9.97
CA ARG A 190 20.45 11.02 8.88
C ARG A 190 19.83 10.74 7.52
N THR A 191 18.72 10.00 7.46
CA THR A 191 18.06 9.60 6.21
C THR A 191 16.82 10.44 5.89
N ILE A 192 16.14 10.91 6.94
CA ILE A 192 14.89 11.67 6.83
C ILE A 192 14.84 12.76 7.92
N CYS A 193 14.37 13.95 7.55
CA CYS A 193 13.97 14.98 8.50
C CYS A 193 12.44 15.06 8.52
N LEU A 194 11.86 14.86 9.70
CA LEU A 194 10.42 14.92 9.93
C LEU A 194 10.06 16.15 10.76
N GLU A 195 8.99 16.82 10.35
CA GLU A 195 8.36 17.91 11.07
C GLU A 195 6.89 17.55 11.31
N VAL A 196 6.34 17.99 12.43
CA VAL A 196 4.91 17.87 12.71
C VAL A 196 4.33 19.27 12.85
N ILE A 197 3.39 19.61 11.98
CA ILE A 197 2.75 20.93 11.95
C ILE A 197 1.28 20.85 12.42
N PRO A 198 0.71 21.92 12.99
CA PRO A 198 -0.68 21.95 13.41
C PRO A 198 -1.65 21.66 12.26
N PHE A 199 -2.78 21.01 12.58
CA PHE A 199 -3.84 20.69 11.62
C PHE A 199 -4.47 21.91 10.92
N SER A 200 -4.31 23.11 11.48
CA SER A 200 -4.76 24.39 10.96
C SER A 200 -3.78 25.03 9.96
N GLY A 201 -2.53 24.54 9.89
CA GLY A 201 -1.46 25.11 9.06
C GLY A 201 -1.63 24.92 7.54
N THR A 202 -2.72 24.31 7.08
CA THR A 202 -3.00 24.04 5.65
C THR A 202 -3.88 25.11 5.00
N SER A 203 -4.28 26.17 5.71
CA SER A 203 -5.07 27.25 5.11
C SER A 203 -4.27 27.95 4.00
N ARG A 204 -4.76 27.82 2.76
CA ARG A 204 -4.23 28.48 1.55
C ARG A 204 -4.43 30.02 1.54
N GLU A 205 -4.88 30.59 2.65
CA GLU A 205 -5.01 32.04 2.86
C GLU A 205 -3.86 32.60 3.70
N ALA A 206 -2.67 31.98 3.63
CA ALA A 206 -1.47 32.70 3.99
C ALA A 206 -1.34 33.89 3.01
N PRO A 207 -1.31 35.15 3.49
CA PRO A 207 -1.02 36.28 2.63
C PRO A 207 0.32 36.02 1.95
N LYS A 208 0.42 36.37 0.66
CA LYS A 208 1.68 36.30 -0.12
C LYS A 208 2.83 36.72 0.79
N PRO A 209 3.91 35.92 0.92
CA PRO A 209 4.98 36.27 1.82
C PRO A 209 5.62 37.55 1.30
N SER A 210 5.38 38.67 1.96
CA SER A 210 6.43 39.67 2.10
C SER A 210 7.62 38.92 2.68
N CYS A 211 8.69 38.83 1.91
CA CYS A 211 9.90 38.11 2.30
C CYS A 211 10.41 38.61 3.65
N SER A 212 10.02 37.92 4.72
CA SER A 212 10.72 37.88 5.98
C SER A 212 10.95 36.40 6.27
N LEU A 213 12.22 36.02 6.37
CA LEU A 213 12.72 34.65 6.56
C LEU A 213 12.31 34.03 7.92
N THR A 214 11.27 34.55 8.59
CA THR A 214 11.02 34.33 10.02
C THR A 214 9.63 33.81 10.37
N SER A 215 8.68 33.69 9.44
CA SER A 215 7.41 33.00 9.74
C SER A 215 7.53 31.49 9.45
N CYS A 216 8.40 30.80 10.20
CA CYS A 216 8.40 29.34 10.22
C CYS A 216 7.06 28.90 10.81
N ALA A 217 6.33 28.00 10.13
CA ALA A 217 5.14 27.38 10.71
C ALA A 217 5.50 26.80 12.09
N GLU A 218 4.76 27.17 13.13
CA GLU A 218 5.02 26.66 14.48
C GLU A 218 4.87 25.14 14.47
N HIS A 219 5.90 24.43 14.96
CA HIS A 219 5.85 22.98 15.11
C HIS A 219 5.02 22.61 16.33
N VAL A 220 4.32 21.49 16.27
CA VAL A 220 3.69 20.95 17.49
C VAL A 220 4.77 20.35 18.41
N PRO A 221 4.60 20.42 19.74
CA PRO A 221 5.51 19.78 20.68
C PRO A 221 5.64 18.26 20.47
N LEU A 222 6.74 17.68 20.94
CA LEU A 222 6.94 16.23 20.95
C LEU A 222 5.75 15.52 21.62
N GLY A 223 5.34 14.40 21.05
CA GLY A 223 4.21 13.59 21.47
C GLY A 223 2.84 14.11 21.04
N GLN A 224 2.72 15.34 20.56
CA GLN A 224 1.44 15.86 20.06
C GLN A 224 1.21 15.50 18.59
N PRO A 225 0.00 15.03 18.22
CA PRO A 225 -0.32 14.70 16.85
C PRO A 225 -0.51 15.96 15.99
N GLY A 226 -0.06 15.88 14.75
CA GLY A 226 -0.30 16.88 13.72
C GLY A 226 -0.06 16.31 12.33
N LEU A 227 0.01 17.19 11.33
CA LEU A 227 0.30 16.79 9.96
C LEU A 227 1.80 16.54 9.80
N LEU A 228 2.15 15.39 9.25
CA LEU A 228 3.54 15.01 9.03
C LEU A 228 4.06 15.65 7.75
N VAL A 229 5.23 16.27 7.87
CA VAL A 229 5.98 16.89 6.78
C VAL A 229 7.35 16.22 6.74
N GLN A 230 7.75 15.78 5.55
CA GLN A 230 8.98 15.00 5.37
C GLN A 230 9.96 15.69 4.41
N THR A 231 11.24 15.58 4.73
CA THR A 231 12.36 15.94 3.85
C THR A 231 13.29 14.73 3.74
N SER A 232 13.42 14.18 2.53
CA SER A 232 14.32 13.04 2.29
C SER A 232 15.76 13.53 2.14
N LEU A 233 16.69 12.93 2.89
CA LEU A 233 18.12 13.26 2.86
C LEU A 233 18.93 12.26 2.02
N GLN A 234 18.28 11.22 1.49
CA GLN A 234 18.94 10.16 0.69
C GLN A 234 18.68 10.32 -0.81
N ARG A 235 17.65 11.07 -1.20
CA ARG A 235 17.26 11.26 -2.61
C ARG A 235 18.09 12.37 -3.26
N LEU A 236 19.02 12.00 -4.14
CA LEU A 236 19.78 12.96 -4.95
C LEU A 236 18.97 13.49 -6.15
N ARG A 237 18.02 12.71 -6.66
CA ARG A 237 17.12 13.11 -7.75
C ARG A 237 15.75 13.44 -7.17
N ASN A 238 15.22 14.62 -7.52
CA ASN A 238 13.95 15.15 -7.01
C ASN A 238 13.84 15.12 -5.46
N PRO A 239 14.80 15.72 -4.73
CA PRO A 239 14.73 15.76 -3.28
C PRO A 239 13.45 16.47 -2.83
N LEU A 240 12.57 15.72 -2.16
CA LEU A 240 11.41 16.30 -1.51
C LEU A 240 11.88 17.12 -0.32
N ILE A 241 11.60 18.42 -0.34
CA ILE A 241 11.90 19.34 0.76
C ILE A 241 10.57 19.82 1.34
N ARG A 242 10.37 19.57 2.64
CA ARG A 242 9.14 19.90 3.38
C ARG A 242 7.87 19.44 2.67
N TYR A 243 7.87 18.20 2.22
CA TYR A 243 6.73 17.59 1.55
C TYR A 243 5.67 17.16 2.57
N LEU A 244 4.47 17.74 2.44
CA LEU A 244 3.31 17.35 3.23
C LEU A 244 2.79 16.00 2.73
N CYS A 245 3.10 14.92 3.43
CA CYS A 245 2.80 13.56 2.96
C CYS A 245 1.33 13.16 3.16
N GLY A 246 0.57 13.90 3.97
CA GLY A 246 -0.84 13.63 4.26
C GLY A 246 -1.07 12.66 5.43
N ASP A 247 0.00 12.17 6.05
CA ASP A 247 -0.05 11.37 7.27
C ASP A 247 -0.25 12.26 8.50
N VAL A 248 -0.91 11.68 9.50
CA VAL A 248 -1.05 12.24 10.83
C VAL A 248 -0.09 11.49 11.75
N GLY A 249 0.81 12.22 12.39
CA GLY A 249 1.84 11.62 13.23
C GLY A 249 2.28 12.50 14.38
N SER A 250 3.07 11.93 15.27
CA SER A 250 3.76 12.61 16.37
C SER A 250 5.17 12.07 16.54
N LEU A 251 6.10 12.94 16.95
CA LEU A 251 7.50 12.58 17.19
C LEU A 251 7.74 12.34 18.67
N HIS A 252 8.50 11.29 18.99
CA HIS A 252 8.77 10.86 20.36
C HIS A 252 10.26 10.58 20.56
N PRO A 253 10.79 10.77 21.79
CA PRO A 253 12.11 10.27 22.12
C PRO A 253 12.15 8.73 22.07
N MET A 254 13.35 8.18 21.88
CA MET A 254 13.57 6.74 22.01
C MET A 254 13.40 6.30 23.46
N THR A 255 12.74 5.16 23.68
CA THR A 255 12.59 4.60 25.03
C THR A 255 13.83 3.76 25.41
N PRO A 256 14.19 3.68 26.70
CA PRO A 256 15.32 2.86 27.14
C PRO A 256 15.23 1.38 26.72
N GLU A 257 14.02 0.83 26.68
CA GLU A 257 13.75 -0.57 26.31
C GLU A 257 14.09 -0.84 24.85
N ILE A 258 13.76 0.09 23.95
CA ILE A 258 14.10 -0.01 22.52
C ILE A 258 15.61 0.20 22.34
N LEU A 259 16.19 1.21 23.00
CA LEU A 259 17.62 1.50 22.93
C LEU A 259 18.48 0.32 23.36
N ALA A 260 18.06 -0.44 24.38
CA ALA A 260 18.76 -1.64 24.85
C ALA A 260 18.83 -2.76 23.79
N LYS A 261 17.94 -2.75 22.79
CA LYS A 261 17.90 -3.73 21.69
C LYS A 261 18.63 -3.28 20.43
N LEU A 262 19.05 -2.01 20.36
CA LEU A 262 19.68 -1.42 19.17
C LEU A 262 21.21 -1.33 19.33
N PRO A 263 21.97 -1.32 18.22
CA PRO A 263 23.40 -1.07 18.26
C PRO A 263 23.71 0.30 18.89
N SER A 264 24.53 0.31 19.94
CA SER A 264 24.82 1.52 20.73
C SER A 264 25.46 2.65 19.92
N GLN A 265 26.20 2.32 18.85
CA GLN A 265 27.00 3.24 18.03
C GLN A 265 26.19 4.29 17.25
N HIS A 266 24.87 4.13 17.14
CA HIS A 266 24.03 5.02 16.32
C HIS A 266 22.78 5.53 17.04
N THR A 267 22.67 5.26 18.34
CA THR A 267 21.45 5.53 19.10
C THR A 267 21.05 7.00 19.14
N GLU A 268 22.00 7.94 19.06
CA GLU A 268 21.73 9.38 19.01
C GLU A 268 21.01 9.82 17.72
N HIS A 269 21.11 9.03 16.66
CA HIS A 269 20.49 9.30 15.37
C HIS A 269 19.08 8.74 15.26
N TYR A 270 18.68 7.84 16.15
CA TYR A 270 17.35 7.26 16.11
C TYR A 270 16.30 8.14 16.79
N GLN A 271 15.10 8.09 16.24
CA GLN A 271 13.92 8.73 16.81
C GLN A 271 12.70 7.84 16.57
N LEU A 272 11.70 7.96 17.45
CA LEU A 272 10.44 7.28 17.28
C LEU A 272 9.44 8.24 16.63
N VAL A 273 8.74 7.76 15.61
CA VAL A 273 7.58 8.45 15.04
C VAL A 273 6.37 7.55 15.14
N ARG A 274 5.29 8.12 15.66
CA ARG A 274 3.99 7.46 15.79
C ARG A 274 3.08 7.90 14.66
N ILE A 275 2.53 6.95 13.93
CA ILE A 275 1.63 7.20 12.80
C ILE A 275 0.21 6.77 13.18
N TYR A 276 -0.74 7.69 13.05
CA TYR A 276 -2.16 7.51 13.38
C TYR A 276 -3.03 7.29 12.12
N GLY A 277 -2.40 7.12 10.96
CA GLY A 277 -3.06 7.06 9.66
C GLY A 277 -3.06 8.40 8.94
N ARG A 278 -4.06 8.62 8.08
CA ARG A 278 -4.17 9.79 7.19
C ARG A 278 -5.04 10.90 7.76
N ASP A 279 -4.91 12.12 7.24
CA ASP A 279 -5.87 13.20 7.52
C ASP A 279 -7.23 12.90 6.90
N GLN A 280 -8.10 12.27 7.70
CA GLN A 280 -9.45 11.84 7.31
C GLN A 280 -10.38 13.00 6.92
N ARG A 281 -9.99 14.25 7.16
CA ARG A 281 -10.76 15.42 6.69
C ARG A 281 -10.68 15.59 5.18
N SER A 282 -9.68 15.00 4.53
CA SER A 282 -9.37 15.24 3.12
C SER A 282 -9.23 13.99 2.25
N SER A 283 -9.27 12.80 2.85
CA SER A 283 -9.05 11.52 2.15
C SER A 283 -9.57 10.31 2.92
N PHE A 284 -9.61 9.16 2.22
CA PHE A 284 -9.77 7.83 2.80
C PHE A 284 -8.83 6.82 2.12
N THR A 285 -8.69 5.64 2.72
CA THR A 285 -7.90 4.52 2.18
C THR A 285 -8.79 3.30 2.01
N TRP A 286 -8.58 2.53 0.94
CA TRP A 286 -9.23 1.24 0.74
C TRP A 286 -8.30 0.33 -0.05
N TYR A 287 -8.08 -0.90 0.44
CA TYR A 287 -7.25 -1.93 -0.20
C TYR A 287 -5.86 -1.38 -0.61
N GLY A 288 -5.11 -0.86 0.35
CA GLY A 288 -3.77 -0.28 0.11
C GLY A 288 -3.76 1.10 -0.54
N GLU A 289 -4.83 1.48 -1.23
CA GLU A 289 -4.86 2.64 -2.10
C GLU A 289 -5.42 3.90 -1.42
N TYR A 290 -4.82 5.03 -1.78
CA TYR A 290 -5.16 6.35 -1.24
C TYR A 290 -6.09 7.12 -2.16
N PHE A 291 -7.22 7.59 -1.61
CA PHE A 291 -8.21 8.38 -2.34
C PHE A 291 -8.42 9.76 -1.71
N ASN A 292 -7.98 10.81 -2.42
CA ASN A 292 -8.23 12.19 -2.04
C ASN A 292 -9.66 12.62 -2.40
N PHE A 293 -10.40 13.24 -1.48
CA PHE A 293 -11.78 13.66 -1.72
C PHE A 293 -11.93 14.64 -2.88
N LYS A 294 -10.93 15.48 -3.18
CA LYS A 294 -10.97 16.38 -4.35
C LYS A 294 -10.88 15.63 -5.67
N ALA A 295 -10.04 14.60 -5.74
CA ALA A 295 -9.90 13.76 -6.92
C ALA A 295 -11.20 12.98 -7.16
N VAL A 296 -11.75 12.37 -6.10
CA VAL A 296 -13.06 11.69 -6.13
C VAL A 296 -14.16 12.66 -6.57
N GLN A 297 -14.24 13.85 -5.97
CA GLN A 297 -15.24 14.84 -6.32
C GLN A 297 -15.10 15.32 -7.77
N SER A 298 -13.87 15.50 -8.26
CA SER A 298 -13.60 15.86 -9.65
C SER A 298 -14.02 14.75 -10.61
N PHE A 299 -13.78 13.48 -10.26
CA PHE A 299 -14.26 12.34 -11.03
C PHE A 299 -15.78 12.31 -11.07
N MET A 300 -16.44 12.38 -9.91
CA MET A 300 -17.90 12.27 -9.79
C MET A 300 -18.65 13.43 -10.45
N ARG A 301 -18.06 14.64 -10.50
CA ARG A 301 -18.67 15.83 -11.11
C ARG A 301 -18.50 15.91 -12.62
N ASN A 302 -17.80 14.98 -13.24
CA ASN A 302 -17.62 15.00 -14.68
C ASN A 302 -18.98 14.83 -15.39
N GLU A 303 -19.34 15.80 -16.21
CA GLU A 303 -20.65 15.89 -16.87
C GLU A 303 -20.99 14.65 -17.69
N GLN A 304 -19.99 13.96 -18.26
CA GLN A 304 -20.19 12.76 -19.06
C GLN A 304 -20.82 11.60 -18.27
N TRP A 305 -20.70 11.61 -16.94
CA TRP A 305 -21.29 10.58 -16.08
C TRP A 305 -22.76 10.86 -15.72
N ASN A 306 -23.22 12.10 -15.84
CA ASN A 306 -24.57 12.53 -15.45
C ASN A 306 -24.92 12.16 -13.99
N ILE A 307 -23.95 12.26 -13.08
CA ILE A 307 -24.12 11.97 -11.64
C ILE A 307 -24.70 13.21 -10.96
N VAL A 308 -25.89 13.06 -10.37
CA VAL A 308 -26.58 14.12 -9.62
C VAL A 308 -26.18 14.08 -8.15
N GLN A 309 -26.11 12.89 -7.57
CA GLN A 309 -25.73 12.68 -6.18
C GLN A 309 -24.92 11.40 -6.05
N TRP A 310 -23.97 11.40 -5.12
CA TRP A 310 -23.16 10.23 -4.83
C TRP A 310 -22.81 10.15 -3.35
N GLN A 311 -22.44 8.95 -2.91
CA GLN A 311 -21.96 8.68 -1.56
C GLN A 311 -21.01 7.50 -1.59
N ILE A 312 -19.95 7.58 -0.79
CA ILE A 312 -19.00 6.50 -0.54
C ILE A 312 -19.20 6.04 0.91
N ILE A 313 -19.24 4.72 1.10
CA ILE A 313 -19.41 4.07 2.40
C ILE A 313 -18.31 3.02 2.56
N LEU A 314 -17.58 3.10 3.66
CA LEU A 314 -16.71 2.00 4.11
C LEU A 314 -17.44 1.21 5.19
N GLN A 315 -17.49 -0.11 5.07
CA GLN A 315 -18.13 -1.00 6.05
C GLN A 315 -17.42 -2.35 6.12
N HIS A 316 -17.51 -3.05 7.24
CA HIS A 316 -16.99 -4.42 7.35
C HIS A 316 -17.81 -5.41 6.50
N ALA A 317 -17.15 -6.37 5.86
CA ALA A 317 -17.79 -7.38 5.02
C ALA A 317 -18.72 -8.32 5.81
N ASP A 318 -18.30 -8.73 7.01
CA ASP A 318 -19.08 -9.45 8.02
C ASP A 318 -18.57 -8.98 9.40
N PRO A 319 -19.39 -8.91 10.46
CA PRO A 319 -18.92 -8.72 11.83
C PRO A 319 -17.80 -9.69 12.29
N LYS A 320 -17.58 -10.82 11.61
CA LYS A 320 -16.48 -11.77 11.85
C LYS A 320 -15.35 -11.71 10.82
N GLU A 321 -15.52 -11.00 9.70
CA GLU A 321 -14.51 -10.93 8.64
C GLU A 321 -13.66 -9.67 8.73
N THR A 322 -12.39 -9.79 8.33
CA THR A 322 -11.38 -8.72 8.37
C THR A 322 -11.39 -7.82 7.14
N GLY A 323 -12.27 -8.07 6.16
CA GLY A 323 -12.39 -7.30 4.92
C GLY A 323 -13.22 -6.01 5.06
N ILE A 324 -12.78 -4.94 4.40
CA ILE A 324 -13.51 -3.67 4.30
C ILE A 324 -14.13 -3.54 2.91
N ILE A 325 -15.45 -3.42 2.84
CA ILE A 325 -16.19 -3.15 1.61
C ILE A 325 -16.19 -1.64 1.33
N LEU A 326 -15.83 -1.28 0.09
CA LEU A 326 -16.04 0.05 -0.47
C LEU A 326 -17.35 0.04 -1.26
N GLU A 327 -18.40 0.61 -0.68
CA GLU A 327 -19.68 0.79 -1.35
C GLU A 327 -19.79 2.22 -1.92
N VAL A 328 -20.11 2.31 -3.21
CA VAL A 328 -20.33 3.56 -3.92
C VAL A 328 -21.77 3.61 -4.39
N ARG A 329 -22.54 4.57 -3.89
CA ARG A 329 -23.92 4.84 -4.31
C ARG A 329 -23.94 6.01 -5.26
N VAL A 330 -24.63 5.86 -6.39
CA VAL A 330 -24.73 6.86 -7.44
C VAL A 330 -26.18 7.06 -7.86
N LEU A 331 -26.65 8.30 -7.82
CA LEU A 331 -27.92 8.73 -8.40
C LEU A 331 -27.62 9.51 -9.68
N ARG A 332 -28.16 9.05 -10.81
CA ARG A 332 -27.98 9.72 -12.11
C ARG A 332 -29.18 10.60 -12.45
N GLY A 333 -28.97 11.56 -13.35
CA GLY A 333 -30.04 12.41 -13.86
C GLY A 333 -31.01 11.62 -14.74
N LEU A 334 -32.31 11.89 -14.60
CA LEU A 334 -33.39 11.18 -15.32
C LEU A 334 -33.35 11.35 -16.85
N HIS A 335 -32.63 12.35 -17.37
CA HIS A 335 -32.45 12.56 -18.79
C HIS A 335 -31.09 12.03 -19.26
N GLU A 336 -31.10 10.87 -19.89
CA GLU A 336 -29.95 10.37 -20.64
C GLU A 336 -29.91 11.06 -22.01
N ALA A 337 -29.02 12.04 -22.16
CA ALA A 337 -28.65 12.54 -23.48
C ALA A 337 -27.66 11.56 -24.13
N GLU A 338 -27.64 11.43 -25.46
CA GLU A 338 -26.71 10.55 -26.20
C GLU A 338 -25.22 10.77 -25.86
N ARG A 339 -24.87 11.95 -25.32
CA ARG A 339 -23.53 12.31 -24.86
C ARG A 339 -23.14 11.72 -23.49
N HIS A 340 -24.07 11.18 -22.72
CA HIS A 340 -23.80 10.60 -21.41
C HIS A 340 -23.36 9.15 -21.58
N ALA A 341 -22.34 8.72 -20.83
CA ALA A 341 -21.89 7.34 -20.83
C ALA A 341 -22.99 6.40 -20.30
N SER A 342 -23.04 5.15 -20.78
CA SER A 342 -23.94 4.14 -20.20
C SER A 342 -23.52 3.75 -18.77
N GLU A 343 -24.41 3.07 -18.04
CA GLU A 343 -24.09 2.57 -16.70
C GLU A 343 -22.92 1.57 -16.72
N GLU A 344 -22.81 0.74 -17.75
CA GLU A 344 -21.72 -0.22 -17.91
C GLU A 344 -20.37 0.48 -18.09
N VAL A 345 -20.34 1.54 -18.90
CA VAL A 345 -19.12 2.34 -19.13
C VAL A 345 -18.72 3.07 -17.86
N LEU A 346 -19.68 3.69 -17.16
CA LEU A 346 -19.42 4.34 -15.88
C LEU A 346 -18.93 3.33 -14.83
N ALA A 347 -19.56 2.17 -14.74
CA ALA A 347 -19.15 1.11 -13.81
C ALA A 347 -17.73 0.62 -14.09
N ALA A 348 -17.36 0.44 -15.36
CA ALA A 348 -15.98 0.08 -15.74
C ALA A 348 -14.99 1.19 -15.37
N LYS A 349 -15.33 2.46 -15.59
CA LYS A 349 -14.49 3.61 -15.22
C LYS A 349 -14.37 3.78 -13.71
N MET A 350 -15.43 3.52 -12.94
CA MET A 350 -15.40 3.53 -11.48
C MET A 350 -14.53 2.42 -10.92
N ARG A 351 -14.67 1.19 -11.44
CA ARG A 351 -13.78 0.08 -11.06
C ARG A 351 -12.32 0.43 -11.30
N LYS A 352 -12.01 1.00 -12.48
CA LYS A 352 -10.65 1.47 -12.78
C LYS A 352 -10.18 2.59 -11.83
N PHE A 353 -11.05 3.57 -11.55
CA PHE A 353 -10.71 4.69 -10.67
C PHE A 353 -10.42 4.24 -9.23
N PHE A 354 -11.17 3.26 -8.73
CA PHE A 354 -11.01 2.71 -7.38
C PHE A 354 -10.08 1.50 -7.31
N TRP A 355 -9.30 1.21 -8.35
CA TRP A 355 -8.33 0.09 -8.34
C TRP A 355 -8.99 -1.26 -8.02
N VAL A 356 -10.14 -1.52 -8.66
CA VAL A 356 -10.85 -2.80 -8.52
C VAL A 356 -10.32 -3.79 -9.54
N PHE A 357 -9.64 -4.81 -9.02
CA PHE A 357 -9.08 -5.96 -9.73
C PHE A 357 -9.92 -7.20 -9.46
N ASP A 358 -9.64 -8.32 -10.14
CA ASP A 358 -10.41 -9.55 -9.95
C ASP A 358 -10.28 -10.11 -8.52
N PHE A 359 -9.13 -9.97 -7.87
CA PHE A 359 -8.86 -10.47 -6.51
C PHE A 359 -9.46 -9.62 -5.38
N ASN A 360 -9.90 -8.39 -5.64
CA ASN A 360 -10.55 -7.52 -4.64
C ASN A 360 -11.99 -7.13 -5.04
N ARG A 361 -12.50 -7.71 -6.13
CA ARG A 361 -13.79 -7.37 -6.75
C ARG A 361 -14.96 -7.51 -5.80
N GLU A 362 -14.94 -8.54 -4.96
CA GLU A 362 -15.98 -8.83 -3.95
C GLU A 362 -16.05 -7.78 -2.84
N LEU A 363 -14.97 -7.04 -2.60
CA LEU A 363 -14.89 -5.96 -1.62
C LEU A 363 -15.34 -4.61 -2.20
N PHE A 364 -15.70 -4.53 -3.48
CA PHE A 364 -16.22 -3.32 -4.12
C PHE A 364 -17.69 -3.48 -4.51
N SER A 365 -18.54 -2.55 -4.07
CA SER A 365 -19.95 -2.52 -4.44
C SER A 365 -20.31 -1.19 -5.10
N LEU A 366 -20.80 -1.23 -6.33
CA LEU A 366 -21.39 -0.06 -7.00
C LEU A 366 -22.90 -0.23 -7.08
N ARG A 367 -23.65 0.74 -6.56
CA ARG A 367 -25.11 0.76 -6.58
C ARG A 367 -25.63 2.01 -7.27
N PHE A 368 -26.40 1.82 -8.34
CA PHE A 368 -27.23 2.86 -8.92
C PHE A 368 -28.52 2.95 -8.13
N VAL A 369 -28.75 4.08 -7.48
CA VAL A 369 -29.94 4.34 -6.68
C VAL A 369 -30.90 5.22 -7.46
N LEU A 370 -32.20 4.99 -7.30
CA LEU A 370 -33.24 5.72 -8.03
C LEU A 370 -33.70 6.97 -7.28
N GLU A 371 -33.55 6.98 -5.95
CA GLU A 371 -34.09 8.03 -5.11
C GLU A 371 -33.10 8.50 -4.03
N SER A 372 -33.29 9.74 -3.59
CA SER A 372 -32.42 10.35 -2.57
C SER A 372 -32.59 9.77 -1.16
N GLY A 373 -33.56 8.87 -0.95
CA GLY A 373 -33.84 8.21 0.33
C GLY A 373 -32.81 7.15 0.70
N GLU A 374 -32.13 6.58 -0.29
CA GLU A 374 -31.13 5.52 -0.09
C GLU A 374 -29.76 6.04 0.39
N PHE A 375 -29.59 7.37 0.45
CA PHE A 375 -28.35 7.98 0.95
C PHE A 375 -28.38 8.20 2.46
N LEU A 376 -27.28 7.87 3.13
CA LEU A 376 -27.11 8.18 4.55
C LEU A 376 -26.99 9.70 4.76
N ARG A 377 -27.73 10.22 5.75
CA ARG A 377 -27.83 11.65 6.03
C ARG A 377 -27.27 11.99 7.41
N SER A 378 -26.71 13.20 7.53
CA SER A 378 -26.24 13.75 8.80
C SER A 378 -27.40 13.86 9.79
N LYS A 379 -27.19 13.45 11.05
CA LYS A 379 -28.22 13.51 12.11
C LYS A 379 -28.76 14.93 12.36
N THR A 380 -27.92 15.95 12.26
CA THR A 380 -28.24 17.34 12.60
C THR A 380 -28.84 18.14 11.44
N GLY A 381 -28.32 17.98 10.22
CA GLY A 381 -28.70 18.80 9.06
C GLY A 381 -29.52 18.09 7.98
N ARG A 382 -29.78 16.79 8.13
CA ARG A 382 -30.41 15.91 7.11
C ARG A 382 -29.74 15.97 5.72
N LYS A 383 -28.51 16.48 5.62
CA LYS A 383 -27.70 16.54 4.40
C LYS A 383 -27.14 15.17 4.09
N VAL A 384 -27.14 14.77 2.82
CA VAL A 384 -26.45 13.56 2.37
C VAL A 384 -24.95 13.72 2.66
N MET A 385 -24.38 12.74 3.35
CA MET A 385 -22.95 12.70 3.62
C MET A 385 -22.25 12.07 2.42
N GLN A 386 -21.33 12.78 1.76
CA GLN A 386 -20.64 12.23 0.58
C GLN A 386 -19.69 11.09 0.92
N PHE A 387 -19.19 11.05 2.15
CA PHE A 387 -18.37 9.96 2.68
C PHE A 387 -18.88 9.55 4.06
N VAL A 388 -18.98 8.25 4.29
CA VAL A 388 -19.38 7.65 5.56
C VAL A 388 -18.43 6.50 5.86
N ASP A 389 -17.83 6.52 7.04
CA ASP A 389 -16.98 5.43 7.52
C ASP A 389 -17.70 4.71 8.65
N LEU A 390 -18.19 3.50 8.37
CA LEU A 390 -18.88 2.62 9.32
C LEU A 390 -17.94 1.58 9.93
N THR A 391 -16.63 1.66 9.66
CA THR A 391 -15.60 0.78 10.25
C THR A 391 -15.08 1.29 11.60
N LYS A 392 -15.61 2.43 12.07
CA LYS A 392 -15.17 3.14 13.27
C LYS A 392 -16.14 3.07 14.43
#